data_AF-A0A328DZR7-F1
#
_entry.id   AF-A0A328DZR7-F1
#
_cell.length_a   1.000
_cell.length_b   1.000
_cell.length_c   1.000
_cell.angle_alpha   90.00
_cell.angle_beta   90.00
_cell.angle_gamma   90.00
#
_symmetry.space_group_name_H-M   'P 1'
#
loop_
_entity.id
_entity.type
_entity.pdbx_description
1 polymer ?
#
loop_
_entity_poly.entity_id
_entity_poly.type
_entity_poly.pdbx_seq_one_letter_code
_entity_poly.pdbx_strand_id
1 'polypeptide(L)'
;MELYLLSRQMALSFVNRDLGMQEEFSEKVEQCKVANCSNRLCDLPNELLLHILSFLEVKDAAQTSLSCKRWGQLWALVPDLHFKESDLSKRSLFLDFVERASALRGRLPMRAFSLNCEVEGAVVRVKKLIESVITSGVRDLSLVLSKYKREYLLPSSIFTCASLEMLCVESFCLLKLPSICLPKLKVLILRNVMFEDNETLEKLFSTPSLERLDYEEGSHGSIKSSSCARPCIRVTGPKLQHLSLNMFKRSRSTIEINGTPLKSFHYRGWFVDTHCVLEDTNQLIEAYLWSDDHIQDDNRDSCHAFKLLHLFSNVKELTLFSSLLLVESRRGIVPLFSNLIKLTLDWDFMISITGLWIMLRRSPRLQNLCFNKELHYQVNGSDDELLNPVPECFLTDLRTISVTLLCSERLHERLSMVREFLEKAMALTEMVIKVPQQYEGMQPYGNNGCQPQREGFPPEAAHCFFDAALFHASGLVGAGGVIFSSSKEFQAAFARRLWCPQDPLLAEAMACRETLSWLKSLGVQVAVIFSDCFRVVEAINDSGVSDCASYFGSLIDDCKALMASFESVLVSHVRRSLNVVAHTLARRVETQTGDWDFVPPDFLMSLLN
;
A
#
# COMPACT_ATOMS: atom_id res chain seq x y z
N MET A 1 -24.47 4.60 26.10
CA MET A 1 -24.53 5.17 24.73
C MET A 1 -24.99 6.63 24.74
N GLU A 2 -26.03 7.01 25.49
CA GLU A 2 -26.47 8.44 25.56
C GLU A 2 -25.47 9.37 26.27
N LEU A 3 -24.80 8.93 27.35
CA LEU A 3 -23.71 9.70 27.99
C LEU A 3 -22.48 9.87 27.08
N TYR A 4 -22.26 8.94 26.14
CA TYR A 4 -21.17 8.96 25.16
C TYR A 4 -21.47 9.92 24.00
N LEU A 5 -22.74 10.03 23.60
CA LEU A 5 -23.18 11.01 22.60
C LEU A 5 -23.25 12.43 23.19
N LEU A 6 -23.68 12.59 24.45
CA LEU A 6 -23.68 13.89 25.13
C LEU A 6 -22.26 14.42 25.41
N SER A 7 -21.32 13.57 25.83
CA SER A 7 -19.93 13.99 26.07
C SER A 7 -19.22 14.36 24.77
N ARG A 8 -19.46 13.60 23.69
CA ARG A 8 -18.90 13.88 22.35
C ARG A 8 -19.52 15.12 21.70
N GLN A 9 -20.83 15.34 21.83
CA GLN A 9 -21.48 16.58 21.35
C GLN A 9 -21.04 17.81 22.14
N MET A 10 -20.85 17.72 23.45
CA MET A 10 -20.34 18.84 24.25
C MET A 10 -18.88 19.15 23.95
N ALA A 11 -18.02 18.14 23.76
CA ALA A 11 -16.63 18.33 23.35
C ALA A 11 -16.53 18.96 21.95
N LEU A 12 -17.33 18.50 20.98
CA LEU A 12 -17.39 19.09 19.63
C LEU A 12 -17.94 20.53 19.63
N SER A 13 -18.86 20.86 20.55
CA SER A 13 -19.39 22.23 20.67
C SER A 13 -18.36 23.25 21.20
N PHE A 14 -17.33 22.79 21.91
CA PHE A 14 -16.20 23.62 22.34
C PHE A 14 -15.09 23.71 21.30
N VAL A 15 -14.91 22.67 20.49
CA VAL A 15 -13.88 22.62 19.41
C VAL A 15 -14.33 23.38 18.15
N ASN A 16 -15.64 23.51 17.89
CA ASN A 16 -16.18 24.18 16.70
C ASN A 16 -16.28 25.72 16.79
N ARG A 17 -15.60 26.37 17.74
CA ARG A 17 -15.29 27.81 17.66
C ARG A 17 -13.80 27.98 17.40
N ASP A 18 -13.38 27.72 16.16
CA ASP A 18 -12.28 28.41 15.48
C ASP A 18 -11.93 27.72 14.16
N LEU A 19 -12.60 28.14 13.08
CA LEU A 19 -12.03 28.13 11.74
C LEU A 19 -12.54 29.39 11.01
N GLY A 20 -11.83 30.49 11.19
CA GLY A 20 -12.08 31.74 10.46
C GLY A 20 -11.36 32.93 11.08
N MET A 21 -10.23 33.31 10.46
CA MET A 21 -9.56 34.63 10.55
C MET A 21 -8.71 34.94 11.80
N GLN A 22 -7.39 34.83 11.62
CA GLN A 22 -6.45 35.76 12.24
C GLN A 22 -6.64 37.13 11.57
N GLU A 23 -7.13 38.10 12.34
CA GLU A 23 -7.00 39.58 12.23
C GLU A 23 -8.29 40.28 12.70
N GLU A 24 -8.77 40.00 13.92
CA GLU A 24 -9.73 40.90 14.62
C GLU A 24 -9.94 40.48 16.10
N PHE A 25 -8.87 40.31 16.87
CA PHE A 25 -8.98 40.03 18.31
C PHE A 25 -8.07 40.92 19.14
N SER A 26 -8.36 42.23 19.09
CA SER A 26 -7.95 43.18 20.14
C SER A 26 -9.11 43.98 20.75
N GLU A 27 -10.36 43.81 20.29
CA GLU A 27 -11.48 44.63 20.80
C GLU A 27 -12.68 43.85 21.38
N LYS A 28 -12.66 42.51 21.39
CA LYS A 28 -13.78 41.70 21.95
C LYS A 28 -13.51 41.02 23.30
N VAL A 29 -12.42 41.37 23.98
CA VAL A 29 -12.07 40.81 25.30
C VAL A 29 -12.88 41.44 26.45
N GLU A 30 -13.68 42.49 26.20
CA GLU A 30 -14.45 43.16 27.27
C GLU A 30 -15.92 42.72 27.45
N GLN A 31 -16.48 41.79 26.67
CA GLN A 31 -17.92 41.47 26.77
C GLN A 31 -18.31 40.05 27.22
N CYS A 32 -17.39 39.26 27.77
CA CYS A 32 -17.74 38.00 28.45
C CYS A 32 -17.36 38.03 29.94
N LYS A 33 -17.79 39.08 30.65
CA LYS A 33 -17.99 39.00 32.10
C LYS A 33 -19.46 38.69 32.38
N VAL A 34 -19.66 37.65 33.19
CA VAL A 34 -20.93 37.21 33.79
C VAL A 34 -21.80 36.28 32.92
N ALA A 35 -21.39 35.01 32.87
CA ALA A 35 -22.33 33.90 33.03
C ALA A 35 -21.68 32.87 33.97
N ASN A 36 -22.18 32.83 35.20
CA ASN A 36 -21.79 31.89 36.24
C ASN A 36 -22.32 30.49 35.88
N CYS A 37 -21.72 29.85 34.88
CA CYS A 37 -21.87 28.41 34.68
C CYS A 37 -20.85 27.72 35.57
N SER A 38 -21.29 27.28 36.75
CA SER A 38 -20.63 26.17 37.45
C SER A 38 -20.52 25.01 36.45
N ASN A 39 -19.35 24.85 35.82
CA ASN A 39 -19.11 23.81 34.82
C ASN A 39 -19.21 22.44 35.52
N ARG A 40 -20.40 21.82 35.49
CA ARG A 40 -20.72 20.52 36.11
C ARG A 40 -19.72 19.40 35.73
N LEU A 41 -19.00 19.54 34.61
CA LEU A 41 -17.93 18.62 34.24
C LEU A 41 -16.67 18.74 35.12
N CYS A 42 -16.30 19.94 35.58
CA CYS A 42 -15.14 20.13 36.47
C CYS A 42 -15.37 19.55 37.89
N ASP A 43 -16.63 19.25 38.22
CA ASP A 43 -17.03 18.66 39.50
C ASP A 43 -16.94 17.12 39.50
N LEU A 44 -16.70 16.49 38.34
CA LEU A 44 -16.55 15.04 38.24
C LEU A 44 -15.29 14.54 39.00
N PRO A 45 -15.34 13.32 39.57
CA PRO A 45 -14.15 12.62 40.08
C PRO A 45 -13.06 12.49 39.01
N ASN A 46 -11.80 12.50 39.45
CA ASN A 46 -10.66 12.47 38.53
C ASN A 46 -10.68 11.22 37.64
N GLU A 47 -11.19 10.10 38.15
CA GLU A 47 -11.32 8.84 37.43
C GLU A 47 -12.24 8.97 36.22
N LEU A 48 -13.37 9.65 36.37
CA LEU A 48 -14.31 9.90 35.27
C LEU A 48 -13.74 10.92 34.28
N LEU A 49 -13.01 11.92 34.77
CA LEU A 49 -12.33 12.88 33.91
C LEU A 49 -11.24 12.22 33.06
N LEU A 50 -10.43 11.35 33.65
CA LEU A 50 -9.41 10.58 32.93
C LEU A 50 -10.06 9.63 31.92
N HIS A 51 -11.20 9.03 32.27
CA HIS A 51 -11.95 8.22 31.33
C HIS A 51 -12.47 9.03 30.13
N ILE A 52 -13.04 10.21 30.36
CA ILE A 52 -13.49 11.12 29.28
C ILE A 52 -12.30 11.54 28.40
N LEU A 53 -11.21 11.98 29.02
CA LEU A 53 -9.99 12.42 28.33
C LEU A 53 -9.34 11.30 27.52
N SER A 54 -9.47 10.03 27.93
CA SER A 54 -8.94 8.88 27.19
C SER A 54 -9.62 8.64 25.84
N PHE A 55 -10.78 9.26 25.59
CA PHE A 55 -11.46 9.22 24.29
C PHE A 55 -11.04 10.34 23.33
N LEU A 56 -10.23 11.29 23.79
CA LEU A 56 -9.78 12.43 22.99
C LEU A 56 -8.35 12.21 22.48
N GLU A 57 -8.03 12.80 21.33
CA GLU A 57 -6.62 12.91 20.93
C GLU A 57 -5.84 13.76 21.94
N VAL A 58 -4.54 13.50 22.10
CA VAL A 58 -3.72 14.16 23.12
C VAL A 58 -3.72 15.69 22.97
N LYS A 59 -3.81 16.20 21.74
CA LYS A 59 -3.92 17.65 21.47
C LYS A 59 -5.24 18.21 21.99
N ASP A 60 -6.36 17.57 21.70
CA ASP A 60 -7.69 17.99 22.14
C ASP A 60 -7.83 17.87 23.65
N ALA A 61 -7.35 16.76 24.21
CA ALA A 61 -7.26 16.54 25.65
C ALA A 61 -6.47 17.66 26.33
N ALA A 62 -5.34 18.08 25.75
CA ALA A 62 -4.58 19.22 26.28
C ALA A 62 -5.32 20.55 26.11
N GLN A 63 -6.06 20.78 25.02
CA GLN A 63 -6.85 22.01 24.83
C GLN A 63 -7.96 22.18 25.87
N THR A 64 -8.53 21.08 26.38
CA THR A 64 -9.51 21.17 27.48
C THR A 64 -8.96 21.84 28.74
N SER A 65 -7.63 21.89 28.91
CA SER A 65 -6.96 22.63 29.98
C SER A 65 -7.29 24.12 30.01
N LEU A 66 -7.63 24.69 28.84
CA LEU A 66 -8.03 26.09 28.69
C LEU A 66 -9.40 26.36 29.30
N SER A 67 -10.26 25.34 29.34
CA SER A 67 -11.64 25.45 29.86
C SER A 67 -11.72 25.16 31.36
N CYS A 68 -10.77 24.41 31.92
CA CYS A 68 -10.79 24.03 33.33
C CYS A 68 -9.37 23.73 33.85
N LYS A 69 -8.92 24.48 34.88
CA LYS A 69 -7.58 24.31 35.49
C LYS A 69 -7.30 22.87 35.95
N ARG A 70 -8.34 22.15 36.41
CA ARG A 70 -8.24 20.76 36.88
C ARG A 70 -7.95 19.79 35.73
N TRP A 71 -8.53 20.02 34.55
CA TRP A 71 -8.28 19.21 33.36
C TRP A 71 -6.85 19.42 32.85
N GLY A 72 -6.30 20.61 33.05
CA GLY A 72 -4.92 20.95 32.68
C GLY A 72 -3.83 20.11 33.35
N GLN A 73 -4.13 19.48 34.49
CA GLN A 73 -3.21 18.57 35.17
C GLN A 73 -3.53 17.09 34.90
N LEU A 74 -4.72 16.78 34.36
CA LEU A 74 -5.19 15.40 34.20
C LEU A 74 -4.95 14.83 32.80
N TRP A 75 -4.93 15.67 31.75
CA TRP A 75 -4.78 15.17 30.37
C TRP A 75 -3.49 14.38 30.15
N ALA A 76 -2.41 14.70 30.85
CA ALA A 76 -1.14 13.96 30.76
C ALA A 76 -1.14 12.64 31.55
N LEU A 77 -2.15 12.42 32.42
CA LEU A 77 -2.30 11.22 33.24
C LEU A 77 -3.16 10.14 32.58
N VAL A 78 -3.69 10.39 31.37
CA VAL A 78 -4.36 9.36 30.58
C VAL A 78 -3.42 8.17 30.37
N PRO A 79 -3.96 6.93 30.27
CA PRO A 79 -3.13 5.73 30.18
C PRO A 79 -2.28 5.67 28.91
N ASP A 80 -2.71 6.36 27.84
CA ASP A 80 -2.17 6.25 26.49
C ASP A 80 -1.84 7.62 25.93
N LEU A 81 -0.57 7.83 25.62
CA LEU A 81 -0.10 9.07 25.03
C LEU A 81 0.50 8.81 23.65
N HIS A 82 -0.14 9.36 22.62
CA HIS A 82 0.28 9.23 21.23
C HIS A 82 0.63 10.60 20.65
N PHE A 83 1.88 10.76 20.22
CA PHE A 83 2.42 11.99 19.66
C PHE A 83 2.92 11.75 18.24
N LYS A 84 2.44 12.57 17.30
CA LYS A 84 2.89 12.57 15.91
C LYS A 84 3.30 13.96 15.50
N GLU A 85 4.57 14.10 15.10
CA GLU A 85 5.09 15.30 14.47
C GLU A 85 4.50 15.42 13.07
N SER A 86 3.84 16.55 12.80
CA SER A 86 3.19 16.83 11.51
C SER A 86 3.85 17.98 10.75
N ASP A 87 4.57 18.87 11.44
CA ASP A 87 5.12 20.10 10.89
C ASP A 87 6.49 20.38 11.50
N LEU A 88 7.55 20.26 10.68
CA LEU A 88 8.94 20.45 11.10
C LEU A 88 9.25 21.89 11.51
N SER A 89 8.52 22.87 10.97
CA SER A 89 8.71 24.27 11.37
C SER A 89 8.30 24.52 12.83
N LYS A 90 7.40 23.69 13.36
CA LYS A 90 6.89 23.75 14.74
C LYS A 90 7.53 22.68 15.64
N ARG A 91 8.63 22.08 15.21
CA ARG A 91 9.30 20.99 15.94
C ARG A 91 9.65 21.33 17.37
N SER A 92 10.20 22.52 17.63
CA SER A 92 10.52 22.89 19.02
C SER A 92 9.27 22.92 19.88
N LEU A 93 8.18 23.52 19.39
CA LEU A 93 6.90 23.58 20.09
C LEU A 93 6.31 22.18 20.32
N PHE A 94 6.46 21.28 19.34
CA PHE A 94 6.06 19.89 19.48
C PHE A 94 6.85 19.20 20.58
N LEU A 95 8.19 19.29 20.58
CA LEU A 95 9.00 18.68 21.62
C LEU A 95 8.74 19.30 23.00
N ASP A 96 8.54 20.63 23.07
CA ASP A 96 8.16 21.32 24.31
C ASP A 96 6.81 20.81 24.85
N PHE A 97 5.87 20.50 23.96
CA PHE A 97 4.58 19.93 24.31
C PHE A 97 4.71 18.50 24.84
N VAL A 98 5.50 17.65 24.19
CA VAL A 98 5.74 16.27 24.63
C VAL A 98 6.52 16.23 25.96
N GLU A 99 7.54 17.06 26.10
CA GLU A 99 8.31 17.22 27.34
C GLU A 99 7.42 17.72 28.48
N ARG A 100 6.50 18.65 28.21
CA ARG A 100 5.50 19.10 29.19
C ARG A 100 4.55 17.97 29.60
N ALA A 101 4.09 17.15 28.66
CA ALA A 101 3.26 15.98 28.97
C ALA A 101 4.00 15.02 29.92
N SER A 102 5.26 14.71 29.59
CA SER A 102 6.11 13.86 30.42
C SER A 102 6.34 14.46 31.81
N ALA A 103 6.60 15.78 31.88
CA ALA A 103 6.82 16.49 33.15
C ALA A 103 5.56 16.51 34.03
N LEU A 104 4.37 16.73 33.45
CA LEU A 104 3.10 16.70 34.18
C LEU A 104 2.80 15.31 34.75
N ARG A 105 3.18 14.26 34.02
CA ARG A 105 2.97 12.87 34.41
C ARG A 105 3.97 12.39 35.47
N GLY A 106 5.21 12.90 35.42
CA GLY A 106 6.28 12.52 36.32
C GLY A 106 6.65 11.04 36.19
N ARG A 107 6.64 10.31 37.33
CA ARG A 107 7.01 8.88 37.40
C ARG A 107 5.81 7.93 37.45
N LEU A 108 4.62 8.43 37.12
CA LEU A 108 3.42 7.60 37.15
C LEU A 108 3.42 6.58 36.00
N PRO A 109 2.99 5.33 36.25
CA PRO A 109 3.00 4.26 35.26
C PRO A 109 2.11 4.57 34.06
N MET A 110 2.57 4.21 32.87
CA MET A 110 1.86 4.40 31.61
C MET A 110 1.51 3.06 30.99
N ARG A 111 0.33 2.96 30.37
CA ARG A 111 0.02 1.79 29.56
C ARG A 111 0.77 1.90 28.23
N ALA A 112 0.50 2.93 27.43
CA ALA A 112 1.13 3.08 26.12
C ALA A 112 1.73 4.47 25.87
N PHE A 113 2.90 4.49 25.22
CA PHE A 113 3.52 5.67 24.65
C PHE A 113 3.83 5.45 23.17
N SER A 114 3.44 6.40 22.33
CA SER A 114 3.85 6.43 20.93
C SER A 114 4.45 7.79 20.59
N LEU A 115 5.62 7.77 19.96
CA LEU A 115 6.28 8.94 19.43
C LEU A 115 6.67 8.70 17.97
N ASN A 116 6.09 9.49 17.09
CA ASN A 116 6.50 9.60 15.70
C ASN A 116 7.10 10.99 15.47
N CYS A 117 8.42 11.05 15.27
CA CYS A 117 9.12 12.29 15.01
C CYS A 117 10.41 12.07 14.22
N GLU A 118 10.87 13.12 13.55
CA GLU A 118 12.21 13.15 13.00
C GLU A 118 13.24 13.27 14.15
N VAL A 119 14.45 12.74 13.98
CA VAL A 119 15.49 12.77 15.03
C VAL A 119 16.58 13.82 14.77
N GLU A 120 16.85 14.14 13.49
CA GLU A 120 17.83 15.15 13.10
C GLU A 120 17.62 16.49 13.82
N GLY A 121 18.66 17.06 14.40
CA GLY A 121 18.59 18.32 15.16
C GLY A 121 18.04 18.24 16.60
N ALA A 122 17.47 17.12 17.05
CA ALA A 122 16.92 16.98 18.41
C ALA A 122 17.30 15.66 19.13
N VAL A 123 18.36 14.99 18.69
CA VAL A 123 18.87 13.71 19.22
C VAL A 123 18.87 13.65 20.75
N VAL A 124 19.45 14.65 21.41
CA VAL A 124 19.59 14.69 22.88
C VAL A 124 18.24 14.83 23.57
N ARG A 125 17.33 15.65 23.02
CA ARG A 125 15.99 15.85 23.58
C ARG A 125 15.15 14.58 23.48
N VAL A 126 15.11 13.99 22.28
CA VAL A 126 14.40 12.72 22.04
C VAL A 126 14.96 11.60 22.93
N LYS A 127 16.30 11.50 23.06
CA LYS A 127 16.94 10.52 23.93
C LYS A 127 16.48 10.66 25.40
N LYS A 128 16.53 11.88 25.95
CA LYS A 128 16.10 12.16 27.33
C LYS A 128 14.61 11.90 27.53
N LEU A 129 13.79 12.21 26.54
CA LEU A 129 12.36 11.94 26.57
C LEU A 129 12.09 10.44 26.67
N ILE A 130 12.74 9.64 25.81
CA ILE A 130 12.60 8.18 25.84
C ILE A 130 13.06 7.63 27.21
N GLU A 131 14.20 8.09 27.73
CA GLU A 131 14.68 7.72 29.06
C GLU A 131 13.64 8.03 30.15
N SER A 132 13.03 9.22 30.12
CA SER A 132 11.96 9.61 31.05
C SER A 132 10.75 8.66 30.96
N VAL A 133 10.30 8.34 29.75
CA VAL A 133 9.17 7.41 29.53
C VAL A 133 9.49 6.02 30.05
N ILE A 134 10.71 5.52 29.83
CA ILE A 134 11.16 4.25 30.39
C ILE A 134 11.14 4.28 31.92
N THR A 135 11.65 5.35 32.55
CA THR A 135 11.64 5.47 34.02
C THR A 135 10.24 5.54 34.62
N SER A 136 9.23 5.91 33.83
CA SER A 136 7.83 5.90 34.26
C SER A 136 7.25 4.49 34.38
N GLY A 137 7.90 3.46 33.83
CA GLY A 137 7.39 2.09 33.84
C GLY A 137 6.31 1.84 32.77
N VAL A 138 6.55 2.35 31.55
CA VAL A 138 5.69 2.12 30.38
C VAL A 138 5.57 0.62 30.06
N ARG A 139 4.39 0.17 29.61
CA ARG A 139 4.16 -1.21 29.15
C ARG A 139 4.32 -1.35 27.63
N ASP A 140 3.72 -0.45 26.88
CA ASP A 140 3.73 -0.48 25.41
C ASP A 140 4.47 0.76 24.89
N LEU A 141 5.61 0.55 24.23
CA LEU A 141 6.43 1.62 23.67
C LEU A 141 6.50 1.49 22.15
N SER A 142 6.04 2.52 21.44
CA SER A 142 6.13 2.64 19.98
C SER A 142 6.95 3.87 19.59
N LEU A 143 8.03 3.66 18.85
CA LEU A 143 8.94 4.70 18.39
C LEU A 143 9.06 4.63 16.87
N VAL A 144 8.60 5.66 16.17
CA VAL A 144 8.80 5.84 14.73
C VAL A 144 9.73 7.03 14.55
N LEU A 145 11.00 6.74 14.30
CA LEU A 145 12.08 7.72 14.32
C LEU A 145 12.68 7.84 12.92
N SER A 146 12.43 8.97 12.25
CA SER A 146 12.79 9.18 10.85
C SER A 146 13.92 10.20 10.68
N LYS A 147 14.49 10.23 9.47
CA LYS A 147 15.57 11.12 8.98
C LYS A 147 16.72 11.30 9.97
N TYR A 148 17.74 10.46 9.83
CA TYR A 148 19.00 10.66 10.53
C TYR A 148 20.17 10.19 9.68
N LYS A 149 21.10 11.10 9.35
CA LYS A 149 22.23 10.85 8.45
C LYS A 149 23.41 10.09 9.10
N ARG A 150 23.34 9.80 10.41
CA ARG A 150 24.42 9.20 11.21
C ARG A 150 23.89 7.99 12.00
N GLU A 151 24.69 7.39 12.88
CA GLU A 151 24.23 6.32 13.78
C GLU A 151 23.42 6.90 14.95
N TYR A 152 22.10 6.73 14.98
CA TYR A 152 21.29 7.09 16.15
C TYR A 152 21.34 5.93 17.13
N LEU A 153 21.79 6.19 18.36
CA LEU A 153 21.85 5.18 19.40
C LEU A 153 20.62 5.31 20.30
N LEU A 154 19.74 4.32 20.21
CA LEU A 154 18.62 4.19 21.15
C LEU A 154 19.15 4.00 22.58
N PRO A 155 18.49 4.60 23.59
CA PRO A 155 18.84 4.38 24.99
C PRO A 155 18.83 2.88 25.35
N SER A 156 19.93 2.40 25.95
CA SER A 156 20.02 1.01 26.42
C SER A 156 19.01 0.69 27.54
N SER A 157 18.50 1.72 28.23
CA SER A 157 17.48 1.60 29.27
C SER A 157 16.17 0.98 28.76
N ILE A 158 15.86 1.09 27.47
CA ILE A 158 14.70 0.43 26.86
C ILE A 158 14.79 -1.08 27.08
N PHE A 159 15.99 -1.65 26.89
CA PHE A 159 16.24 -3.09 26.94
C PHE A 159 16.42 -3.64 28.36
N THR A 160 16.31 -2.80 29.39
CA THR A 160 16.31 -3.21 30.80
C THR A 160 15.00 -2.88 31.52
N CYS A 161 13.99 -2.42 30.77
CA CYS A 161 12.69 -2.03 31.30
C CYS A 161 11.83 -3.24 31.71
N ALA A 162 11.72 -3.47 33.03
CA ALA A 162 11.01 -4.63 33.57
C ALA A 162 9.47 -4.61 33.38
N SER A 163 8.89 -3.45 33.07
CA SER A 163 7.44 -3.27 32.83
C SER A 163 7.04 -3.48 31.38
N LEU A 164 7.99 -3.49 30.45
CA LEU A 164 7.73 -3.46 29.02
C LEU A 164 7.11 -4.79 28.54
N GLU A 165 5.92 -4.71 27.98
CA GLU A 165 5.16 -5.82 27.37
C GLU A 165 5.22 -5.77 25.84
N MET A 166 5.27 -4.57 25.25
CA MET A 166 5.38 -4.37 23.80
C MET A 166 6.45 -3.32 23.48
N LEU A 167 7.33 -3.65 22.56
CA LEU A 167 8.31 -2.73 21.97
C LEU A 167 8.15 -2.71 20.45
N CYS A 168 7.82 -1.55 19.90
CA CYS A 168 7.80 -1.29 18.47
C CYS A 168 8.80 -0.17 18.15
N VAL A 169 9.80 -0.46 17.33
CA VAL A 169 10.80 0.50 16.88
C VAL A 169 10.87 0.45 15.37
N GLU A 170 10.53 1.56 14.73
CA GLU A 170 10.69 1.77 13.29
C GLU A 170 11.67 2.93 13.10
N SER A 171 12.91 2.60 12.71
CA SER A 171 13.99 3.58 12.68
C SER A 171 15.20 3.05 11.92
N PHE A 172 15.78 3.88 11.06
CA PHE A 172 17.08 3.62 10.41
C PHE A 172 18.25 3.84 11.39
N CYS A 173 18.26 3.10 12.50
CA CYS A 173 19.25 3.23 13.57
C CYS A 173 20.09 1.97 13.77
N LEU A 174 21.29 2.15 14.34
CA LEU A 174 22.14 1.06 14.82
C LEU A 174 21.88 0.82 16.31
N LEU A 175 21.44 -0.39 16.66
CA LEU A 175 21.28 -0.81 18.05
C LEU A 175 22.57 -1.35 18.62
N LYS A 176 23.05 -0.72 19.70
CA LYS A 176 24.12 -1.24 20.57
C LYS A 176 23.50 -1.72 21.87
N LEU A 177 23.59 -3.02 22.11
CA LEU A 177 22.88 -3.71 23.20
C LEU A 177 23.89 -4.28 24.22
N PRO A 178 24.22 -3.56 25.31
CA PRO A 178 25.18 -4.06 26.28
C PRO A 178 24.58 -5.12 27.23
N SER A 179 23.31 -5.02 27.62
CA SER A 179 22.62 -5.97 28.50
C SER A 179 21.12 -5.95 28.25
N ILE A 180 20.50 -7.14 28.16
CA ILE A 180 19.08 -7.30 27.83
C ILE A 180 18.39 -7.98 29.01
N CYS A 181 17.36 -7.33 29.55
CA CYS A 181 16.51 -7.83 30.63
C CYS A 181 15.08 -7.32 30.43
N LEU A 182 14.27 -8.12 29.74
CA LEU A 182 12.90 -7.78 29.33
C LEU A 182 11.93 -8.89 29.77
N PRO A 183 11.71 -9.08 31.09
CA PRO A 183 11.02 -10.25 31.64
C PRO A 183 9.55 -10.35 31.24
N LYS A 184 8.91 -9.24 30.84
CA LYS A 184 7.49 -9.19 30.47
C LYS A 184 7.24 -8.97 28.99
N LEU A 185 8.28 -8.85 28.17
CA LEU A 185 8.13 -8.53 26.76
C LEU A 185 7.47 -9.69 26.02
N LYS A 186 6.30 -9.42 25.44
CA LYS A 186 5.49 -10.36 24.64
C LYS A 186 5.58 -10.05 23.16
N VAL A 187 5.67 -8.77 22.79
CA VAL A 187 5.66 -8.34 21.39
C VAL A 187 6.89 -7.48 21.11
N LEU A 188 7.70 -7.92 20.14
CA LEU A 188 8.85 -7.18 19.64
C LEU A 188 8.68 -6.93 18.14
N ILE A 189 8.61 -5.67 17.74
CA ILE A 189 8.52 -5.24 16.34
C ILE A 189 9.70 -4.30 16.09
N LEU A 190 10.59 -4.69 15.19
CA LEU A 190 11.76 -3.92 14.82
C LEU A 190 11.76 -3.75 13.31
N ARG A 191 11.63 -2.51 12.84
CA ARG A 191 11.57 -2.17 11.43
C ARG A 191 12.66 -1.21 11.02
N ASN A 192 13.33 -1.54 9.92
CA ASN A 192 14.46 -0.79 9.39
C ASN A 192 15.66 -0.67 10.35
N VAL A 193 15.78 -1.60 11.31
CA VAL A 193 16.80 -1.57 12.36
C VAL A 193 18.04 -2.36 11.96
N MET A 194 19.22 -1.88 12.36
CA MET A 194 20.50 -2.58 12.20
C MET A 194 21.14 -2.90 13.55
N PHE A 195 21.97 -3.94 13.60
CA PHE A 195 22.67 -4.40 14.80
C PHE A 195 24.18 -4.41 14.57
N GLU A 196 24.94 -4.14 15.64
CA GLU A 196 26.41 -4.19 15.61
C GLU A 196 26.94 -5.63 15.75
N ASP A 197 26.24 -6.48 16.52
CA ASP A 197 26.67 -7.84 16.85
C ASP A 197 25.50 -8.84 16.85
N ASN A 198 25.73 -10.00 16.24
CA ASN A 198 24.78 -11.11 16.15
C ASN A 198 24.49 -11.75 17.52
N GLU A 199 25.44 -11.76 18.47
CA GLU A 199 25.22 -12.38 19.78
C GLU A 199 24.14 -11.62 20.57
N THR A 200 24.14 -10.29 20.49
CA THR A 200 23.13 -9.46 21.14
C THR A 200 21.74 -9.57 20.50
N LEU A 201 21.69 -9.74 19.18
CA LEU A 201 20.46 -10.00 18.42
C LEU A 201 19.83 -11.32 18.90
N GLU A 202 20.63 -12.39 18.96
CA GLU A 202 20.20 -13.70 19.42
C GLU A 202 19.63 -13.64 20.84
N LYS A 203 20.29 -12.93 21.76
CA LYS A 203 19.80 -12.73 23.13
C LYS A 203 18.46 -12.00 23.18
N LEU A 204 18.25 -10.99 22.32
CA LEU A 204 17.00 -10.23 22.27
C LEU A 204 15.85 -11.11 21.74
N PHE A 205 16.10 -11.87 20.67
CA PHE A 205 15.12 -12.78 20.08
C PHE A 205 14.82 -13.98 20.98
N SER A 206 15.76 -14.32 21.86
CA SER A 206 15.66 -15.42 22.84
C SER A 206 15.01 -15.04 24.18
N THR A 207 14.26 -13.94 24.22
CA THR A 207 13.57 -13.48 25.43
C THR A 207 12.46 -14.47 25.83
N PRO A 208 12.41 -14.97 27.08
CA PRO A 208 11.56 -16.11 27.45
C PRO A 208 10.05 -15.84 27.44
N SER A 209 9.65 -14.57 27.50
CA SER A 209 8.24 -14.15 27.51
C SER A 209 7.70 -13.79 26.12
N LEU A 210 8.56 -13.82 25.09
CA LEU A 210 8.22 -13.34 23.76
C LEU A 210 7.20 -14.27 23.07
N GLU A 211 6.08 -13.70 22.63
CA GLU A 211 4.98 -14.38 21.95
C GLU A 211 4.93 -14.04 20.45
N ARG A 212 5.36 -12.82 20.09
CA ARG A 212 5.44 -12.34 18.70
C ARG A 212 6.74 -11.57 18.44
N LEU A 213 7.42 -11.95 17.36
CA LEU A 213 8.60 -11.27 16.83
C LEU A 213 8.34 -10.86 15.37
N ASP A 214 8.51 -9.58 15.06
CA ASP A 214 8.54 -9.04 13.71
C ASP A 214 9.84 -8.26 13.51
N TYR A 215 10.67 -8.72 12.58
CA TYR A 215 11.96 -8.12 12.31
C TYR A 215 12.07 -7.79 10.82
N GLU A 216 12.37 -6.54 10.52
CA GLU A 216 12.67 -6.04 9.19
C GLU A 216 14.05 -5.37 9.19
N GLU A 217 14.95 -5.96 8.42
CA GLU A 217 16.33 -5.51 8.28
C GLU A 217 16.42 -4.17 7.55
N GLY A 218 17.13 -3.20 8.13
CA GLY A 218 17.32 -1.88 7.51
C GLY A 218 18.21 -1.88 6.26
N SER A 219 17.71 -1.30 5.16
CA SER A 219 18.45 -1.13 3.91
C SER A 219 19.08 0.26 3.79
N HIS A 220 20.21 0.52 4.43
CA HIS A 220 20.95 1.77 4.20
C HIS A 220 21.96 1.62 3.05
N GLY A 221 21.69 2.25 1.91
CA GLY A 221 22.55 2.22 0.70
C GLY A 221 23.95 2.84 0.84
N SER A 222 24.31 3.39 2.00
CA SER A 222 25.63 4.03 2.22
C SER A 222 26.52 3.37 3.27
N ILE A 223 26.07 2.30 3.95
CA ILE A 223 26.99 1.58 4.84
C ILE A 223 27.82 0.63 3.97
N LYS A 224 29.04 1.06 3.64
CA LYS A 224 30.11 0.17 3.20
C LYS A 224 30.42 -0.79 4.34
N SER A 225 29.59 -1.81 4.51
CA SER A 225 29.81 -2.91 5.44
C SER A 225 30.88 -3.82 4.85
N SER A 226 32.14 -3.41 4.94
CA SER A 226 33.29 -4.22 4.55
C SER A 226 33.71 -5.23 5.63
N SER A 227 32.85 -5.58 6.59
CA SER A 227 33.27 -6.45 7.72
C SER A 227 32.18 -7.28 8.42
N CYS A 228 30.94 -7.36 7.92
CA CYS A 228 29.98 -8.26 8.58
C CYS A 228 30.26 -9.72 8.17
N ALA A 229 30.76 -10.51 9.11
CA ALA A 229 30.65 -11.96 9.09
C ALA A 229 29.22 -12.37 8.71
N ARG A 230 29.07 -13.55 8.09
CA ARG A 230 27.76 -14.10 7.66
C ARG A 230 26.73 -13.90 8.78
N PRO A 231 25.66 -13.09 8.58
CA PRO A 231 24.68 -12.86 9.63
C PRO A 231 24.06 -14.21 10.02
N CYS A 232 24.17 -14.58 11.30
CA CYS A 232 23.50 -15.77 11.83
C CYS A 232 22.40 -15.29 12.77
N ILE A 233 21.15 -15.48 12.36
CA ILE A 233 19.98 -15.12 13.14
C ILE A 233 19.49 -16.40 13.81
N ARG A 234 19.76 -16.53 15.11
CA ARG A 234 19.19 -17.60 15.93
C ARG A 234 17.99 -17.08 16.69
N VAL A 235 16.87 -17.76 16.54
CA VAL A 235 15.63 -17.48 17.27
C VAL A 235 15.30 -18.69 18.13
N THR A 236 15.24 -18.47 19.44
CA THR A 236 14.76 -19.47 20.40
C THR A 236 13.69 -18.83 21.27
N GLY A 237 12.70 -19.56 21.77
CA GLY A 237 11.61 -18.91 22.49
C GLY A 237 10.51 -19.87 22.89
N PRO A 238 10.38 -20.21 24.18
CA PRO A 238 9.43 -21.24 24.62
C PRO A 238 7.95 -20.83 24.45
N LYS A 239 7.68 -19.53 24.28
CA LYS A 239 6.32 -18.98 24.11
C LYS A 239 6.08 -18.36 22.73
N LEU A 240 7.09 -18.34 21.87
CA LEU A 240 7.04 -17.65 20.58
C LEU A 240 6.07 -18.38 19.65
N GLN A 241 4.97 -17.71 19.30
CA GLN A 241 3.90 -18.26 18.44
C GLN A 241 3.89 -17.64 17.05
N HIS A 242 4.36 -16.40 16.91
CA HIS A 242 4.35 -15.65 15.66
C HIS A 242 5.73 -15.10 15.36
N LEU A 243 6.27 -15.44 14.20
CA LEU A 243 7.57 -14.96 13.74
C LEU A 243 7.46 -14.40 12.32
N SER A 244 7.89 -13.17 12.13
CA SER A 244 7.96 -12.47 10.85
C SER A 244 9.37 -11.96 10.62
N LEU A 245 9.98 -12.35 9.50
CA LEU A 245 11.33 -11.98 9.09
C LEU A 245 11.30 -11.37 7.69
N ASN A 246 11.61 -10.07 7.61
CA ASN A 246 11.74 -9.31 6.38
C ASN A 246 13.22 -8.99 6.10
N MET A 247 13.84 -9.77 5.22
CA MET A 247 15.28 -9.85 4.94
C MET A 247 15.59 -9.33 3.52
N PHE A 248 15.56 -8.01 3.33
CA PHE A 248 15.74 -7.38 2.00
C PHE A 248 17.19 -7.13 1.60
N LYS A 249 18.17 -7.45 2.45
CA LYS A 249 19.58 -7.32 2.10
C LYS A 249 20.09 -8.61 1.46
N ARG A 250 20.64 -8.52 0.25
CA ARG A 250 21.36 -9.63 -0.40
C ARG A 250 22.60 -9.99 0.42
N SER A 251 22.48 -10.99 1.29
CA SER A 251 23.53 -11.41 2.22
C SER A 251 23.49 -12.91 2.47
N ARG A 252 24.66 -13.52 2.69
CA ARG A 252 24.79 -14.93 3.10
C ARG A 252 24.39 -15.07 4.57
N SER A 253 23.09 -15.22 4.82
CA SER A 253 22.55 -15.31 6.17
C SER A 253 22.13 -16.74 6.51
N THR A 254 22.38 -17.16 7.75
CA THR A 254 21.81 -18.40 8.28
C THR A 254 20.73 -18.03 9.28
N ILE A 255 19.54 -18.61 9.15
CA ILE A 255 18.42 -18.42 10.06
C ILE A 255 18.15 -19.76 10.73
N GLU A 256 18.35 -19.84 12.04
CA GLU A 256 18.15 -21.05 12.84
C GLU A 256 17.04 -20.80 13.85
N ILE A 257 15.92 -21.51 13.70
CA ILE A 257 14.75 -21.38 14.55
C ILE A 257 14.56 -22.70 15.30
N ASN A 258 14.87 -22.67 16.60
CA ASN A 258 14.94 -23.88 17.43
C ASN A 258 14.07 -23.74 18.68
N GLY A 259 13.33 -24.81 19.02
CA GLY A 259 12.58 -24.90 20.28
C GLY A 259 11.47 -23.86 20.45
N THR A 260 10.80 -23.47 19.37
CA THR A 260 9.70 -22.48 19.35
C THR A 260 8.37 -23.13 18.93
N PRO A 261 7.28 -23.01 19.71
CA PRO A 261 5.96 -23.55 19.34
C PRO A 261 5.24 -22.61 18.36
N LEU A 262 5.82 -22.40 17.17
CA LEU A 262 5.30 -21.47 16.18
C LEU A 262 3.96 -21.93 15.61
N LYS A 263 3.00 -21.02 15.59
CA LYS A 263 1.70 -21.15 14.91
C LYS A 263 1.68 -20.44 13.57
N SER A 264 2.47 -19.37 13.42
CA SER A 264 2.55 -18.57 12.20
C SER A 264 4.00 -18.16 11.93
N PHE A 265 4.45 -18.37 10.69
CA PHE A 265 5.79 -18.01 10.24
C PHE A 265 5.76 -17.28 8.90
N HIS A 266 6.26 -16.06 8.89
CA HIS A 266 6.28 -15.18 7.72
C HIS A 266 7.73 -14.90 7.35
N TYR A 267 8.09 -15.22 6.11
CA TYR A 267 9.40 -14.90 5.55
C TYR A 267 9.23 -14.09 4.27
N ARG A 268 9.93 -12.97 4.20
CA ARG A 268 9.95 -12.05 3.07
C ARG A 268 11.39 -11.66 2.82
N GLY A 269 11.96 -11.98 1.67
CA GLY A 269 13.34 -11.62 1.38
C GLY A 269 13.99 -12.43 0.28
N TRP A 270 15.29 -12.28 0.15
CA TRP A 270 16.10 -12.98 -0.86
C TRP A 270 16.40 -14.42 -0.44
N PHE A 271 16.13 -15.39 -1.32
CA PHE A 271 16.48 -16.80 -1.09
C PHE A 271 17.92 -17.14 -1.49
N VAL A 272 18.56 -16.22 -2.23
CA VAL A 272 19.97 -16.27 -2.59
C VAL A 272 20.79 -16.35 -1.31
N ASP A 273 21.51 -17.46 -1.12
CA ASP A 273 22.46 -17.64 -0.03
C ASP A 273 21.89 -17.61 1.42
N THR A 274 20.56 -17.53 1.59
CA THR A 274 19.92 -17.62 2.92
C THR A 274 19.53 -19.06 3.24
N HIS A 275 20.10 -19.63 4.31
CA HIS A 275 19.73 -20.97 4.78
C HIS A 275 18.85 -20.86 6.02
N CYS A 276 17.57 -21.25 5.90
CA CYS A 276 16.65 -21.32 7.02
C CYS A 276 16.48 -22.76 7.49
N VAL A 277 16.65 -22.98 8.80
CA VAL A 277 16.43 -24.26 9.49
C VAL A 277 15.35 -24.04 10.54
N LEU A 278 14.30 -24.86 10.48
CA LEU A 278 13.19 -24.87 11.42
C LEU A 278 13.00 -26.30 11.90
N GLU A 279 13.27 -26.57 13.18
CA GLU A 279 13.31 -27.94 13.72
C GLU A 279 11.92 -28.56 13.96
N ASP A 280 10.94 -27.77 14.44
CA ASP A 280 9.57 -28.21 14.69
C ASP A 280 8.56 -27.38 13.89
N THR A 281 7.84 -28.04 12.99
CA THR A 281 6.80 -27.44 12.12
C THR A 281 5.41 -27.98 12.43
N ASN A 282 5.27 -28.88 13.41
CA ASN A 282 4.01 -29.61 13.63
C ASN A 282 2.88 -28.73 14.15
N GLN A 283 3.22 -27.62 14.83
CA GLN A 283 2.27 -26.66 15.37
C GLN A 283 1.97 -25.50 14.41
N LEU A 284 2.67 -25.45 13.26
CA LEU A 284 2.55 -24.37 12.31
C LEU A 284 1.22 -24.46 11.57
N ILE A 285 0.37 -23.45 11.77
CA ILE A 285 -0.98 -23.36 11.18
C ILE A 285 -0.93 -22.54 9.89
N GLU A 286 -0.15 -21.46 9.90
CA GLU A 286 -0.06 -20.48 8.83
C GLU A 286 1.41 -20.26 8.42
N ALA A 287 1.66 -20.17 7.12
CA ALA A 287 2.94 -19.74 6.59
C ALA A 287 2.79 -18.71 5.47
N TYR A 288 3.71 -17.74 5.43
CA TYR A 288 3.81 -16.74 4.37
C TYR A 288 5.23 -16.75 3.82
N LEU A 289 5.35 -16.82 2.48
CA LEU A 289 6.63 -16.86 1.80
C LEU A 289 6.64 -15.90 0.61
N TRP A 290 7.53 -14.90 0.66
CA TRP A 290 7.69 -13.88 -0.37
C TRP A 290 9.16 -13.68 -0.73
N SER A 291 9.44 -13.49 -2.02
CA SER A 291 10.76 -13.09 -2.50
C SER A 291 10.70 -12.00 -3.56
N ASP A 292 11.67 -11.10 -3.46
CA ASP A 292 11.94 -9.99 -4.38
C ASP A 292 12.75 -10.44 -5.61
N ASP A 293 13.14 -11.73 -5.69
CA ASP A 293 13.88 -12.25 -6.84
C ASP A 293 12.99 -12.24 -8.08
N HIS A 294 13.41 -11.48 -9.10
CA HIS A 294 13.28 -11.96 -10.47
C HIS A 294 14.14 -13.22 -10.57
N ILE A 295 13.57 -14.39 -10.28
CA ILE A 295 14.29 -15.67 -10.35
C ILE A 295 14.71 -15.89 -11.82
N GLN A 296 15.85 -15.34 -12.20
CA GLN A 296 16.49 -15.57 -13.49
C GLN A 296 17.26 -16.87 -13.39
N ASP A 297 16.58 -18.01 -13.56
CA ASP A 297 17.11 -19.35 -13.88
C ASP A 297 18.42 -19.85 -13.19
N ASP A 298 18.91 -19.18 -12.15
CA ASP A 298 20.13 -19.52 -11.45
C ASP A 298 19.79 -20.63 -10.45
N ASN A 299 20.30 -21.82 -10.73
CA ASN A 299 19.97 -23.10 -10.11
C ASN A 299 20.06 -23.13 -8.56
N ARG A 300 20.69 -22.14 -7.92
CA ARG A 300 20.88 -22.08 -6.46
C ARG A 300 19.69 -21.48 -5.71
N ASP A 301 19.03 -20.47 -6.26
CA ASP A 301 17.98 -19.69 -5.55
C ASP A 301 16.72 -20.52 -5.33
N SER A 302 16.41 -21.34 -6.34
CA SER A 302 15.30 -22.29 -6.31
C SER A 302 15.41 -23.28 -5.14
N CYS A 303 16.62 -23.77 -4.83
CA CYS A 303 16.81 -24.86 -3.86
C CYS A 303 16.44 -24.47 -2.41
N HIS A 304 16.74 -23.24 -1.97
CA HIS A 304 16.42 -22.81 -0.61
C HIS A 304 14.93 -22.51 -0.42
N ALA A 305 14.31 -21.85 -1.40
CA ALA A 305 12.86 -21.62 -1.38
C ALA A 305 12.08 -22.93 -1.27
N PHE A 306 12.48 -23.96 -2.03
CA PHE A 306 11.85 -25.27 -1.95
C PHE A 306 12.06 -25.99 -0.61
N LYS A 307 13.23 -25.85 0.03
CA LYS A 307 13.44 -26.36 1.39
C LYS A 307 12.48 -25.71 2.39
N LEU A 308 12.25 -24.41 2.29
CA LEU A 308 11.26 -23.69 3.09
C LEU A 308 9.83 -24.17 2.80
N LEU A 309 9.47 -24.36 1.54
CA LEU A 309 8.16 -24.92 1.17
C LEU A 309 7.93 -26.31 1.77
N HIS A 310 8.95 -27.17 1.80
CA HIS A 310 8.89 -28.48 2.45
C HIS A 310 8.58 -28.39 3.94
N LEU A 311 9.15 -27.39 4.64
CA LEU A 311 8.86 -27.13 6.05
C LEU A 311 7.39 -26.73 6.27
N PHE A 312 6.71 -26.20 5.26
CA PHE A 312 5.30 -25.78 5.36
C PHE A 312 4.31 -26.83 4.84
N SER A 313 4.76 -28.05 4.56
CA SER A 313 3.90 -29.12 4.01
C SER A 313 2.66 -29.47 4.86
N ASN A 314 2.71 -29.21 6.18
CA ASN A 314 1.64 -29.56 7.11
C ASN A 314 0.70 -28.39 7.49
N VAL A 315 0.93 -27.18 6.96
CA VAL A 315 0.15 -25.99 7.34
C VAL A 315 -1.29 -26.05 6.80
N LYS A 316 -2.18 -25.28 7.43
CA LYS A 316 -3.58 -25.11 6.99
C LYS A 316 -3.77 -23.90 6.08
N GLU A 317 -2.99 -22.85 6.30
CA GLU A 317 -3.01 -21.63 5.49
C GLU A 317 -1.61 -21.36 4.93
N LEU A 318 -1.51 -21.17 3.62
CA LEU A 318 -0.26 -20.86 2.95
C LEU A 318 -0.45 -19.65 2.05
N THR A 319 0.41 -18.65 2.20
CA THR A 319 0.50 -17.52 1.28
C THR A 319 1.82 -17.54 0.54
N LEU A 320 1.79 -17.55 -0.80
CA LEU A 320 2.97 -17.59 -1.65
C LEU A 320 3.02 -16.43 -2.63
N PHE A 321 4.22 -15.93 -2.90
CA PHE A 321 4.47 -15.00 -3.98
C PHE A 321 4.73 -15.70 -5.32
N SER A 322 4.19 -15.20 -6.43
CA SER A 322 4.16 -15.90 -7.72
C SER A 322 5.51 -16.25 -8.33
N SER A 323 6.59 -15.51 -7.99
CA SER A 323 7.93 -15.83 -8.50
C SER A 323 8.35 -17.26 -8.15
N LEU A 324 7.90 -17.77 -7.00
CA LEU A 324 8.13 -19.16 -6.58
C LEU A 324 7.47 -20.22 -7.46
N LEU A 325 6.45 -19.83 -8.24
CA LEU A 325 5.75 -20.71 -9.18
C LEU A 325 6.42 -20.74 -10.56
N LEU A 326 7.30 -19.78 -10.88
CA LEU A 326 7.97 -19.65 -12.18
C LEU A 326 9.10 -20.67 -12.42
N VAL A 327 9.59 -21.34 -11.38
CA VAL A 327 10.69 -22.31 -11.51
C VAL A 327 10.14 -23.64 -12.01
N GLU A 328 9.87 -23.72 -13.32
CA GLU A 328 9.23 -24.87 -13.99
C GLU A 328 10.07 -26.15 -14.07
N SER A 329 11.29 -26.19 -13.53
CA SER A 329 12.27 -27.19 -13.97
C SER A 329 12.42 -28.45 -13.12
N ARG A 330 11.66 -28.65 -12.03
CA ARG A 330 11.73 -29.92 -11.25
C ARG A 330 10.38 -30.39 -10.73
N ARG A 331 9.66 -31.17 -11.55
CA ARG A 331 8.36 -31.85 -11.29
C ARG A 331 8.30 -32.77 -10.03
N GLY A 332 9.31 -32.75 -9.14
CA GLY A 332 9.39 -33.62 -7.95
C GLY A 332 9.73 -32.92 -6.63
N ILE A 333 9.75 -31.58 -6.58
CA ILE A 333 10.23 -30.85 -5.39
C ILE A 333 9.09 -30.17 -4.60
N VAL A 334 7.90 -29.99 -5.18
CA VAL A 334 6.77 -29.41 -4.43
C VAL A 334 6.22 -30.46 -3.45
N PRO A 335 6.20 -30.19 -2.12
CA PRO A 335 5.70 -31.13 -1.13
C PRO A 335 4.20 -31.41 -1.30
N LEU A 336 3.72 -32.49 -0.70
CA LEU A 336 2.28 -32.74 -0.61
C LEU A 336 1.74 -31.93 0.57
N PHE A 337 0.75 -31.09 0.30
CA PHE A 337 0.07 -30.25 1.28
C PHE A 337 -1.23 -30.90 1.75
N SER A 338 -1.11 -32.01 2.48
CA SER A 338 -2.24 -32.86 2.88
C SER A 338 -3.27 -32.17 3.78
N ASN A 339 -2.87 -31.11 4.49
CA ASN A 339 -3.69 -30.38 5.46
C ASN A 339 -4.07 -28.97 5.02
N LEU A 340 -3.65 -28.55 3.82
CA LEU A 340 -3.84 -27.18 3.37
C LEU A 340 -5.30 -26.94 3.02
N ILE A 341 -5.91 -25.99 3.74
CA ILE A 341 -7.31 -25.57 3.59
C ILE A 341 -7.39 -24.30 2.74
N LYS A 342 -6.44 -23.37 2.91
CA LYS A 342 -6.43 -22.10 2.22
C LYS A 342 -5.07 -21.80 1.58
N LEU A 343 -5.10 -21.52 0.29
CA LEU A 343 -3.95 -21.09 -0.50
C LEU A 343 -4.21 -19.65 -0.96
N THR A 344 -3.34 -18.74 -0.57
CA THR A 344 -3.35 -17.36 -1.06
C THR A 344 -2.15 -17.14 -1.95
N LEU A 345 -2.38 -16.60 -3.14
CA LEU A 345 -1.35 -16.24 -4.08
C LEU A 345 -1.27 -14.71 -4.16
N ASP A 346 -0.07 -14.19 -3.97
CA ASP A 346 0.29 -12.79 -4.09
C ASP A 346 1.31 -12.61 -5.22
N TRP A 347 1.35 -11.46 -5.88
CA TRP A 347 2.27 -11.25 -7.01
C TRP A 347 2.44 -9.77 -7.37
N ASP A 348 3.57 -9.46 -8.01
CA ASP A 348 3.79 -8.20 -8.72
C ASP A 348 3.86 -8.38 -10.25
N PHE A 349 4.02 -9.62 -10.73
CA PHE A 349 4.20 -9.98 -12.14
C PHE A 349 3.35 -11.20 -12.54
N MET A 350 3.39 -11.61 -13.82
CA MET A 350 2.59 -12.73 -14.36
C MET A 350 2.80 -14.04 -13.58
N ILE A 351 1.73 -14.82 -13.40
CA ILE A 351 1.76 -16.13 -12.73
C ILE A 351 2.13 -17.23 -13.74
N SER A 352 3.04 -18.15 -13.39
CA SER A 352 3.15 -19.42 -14.14
C SER A 352 1.90 -20.27 -13.86
N ILE A 353 1.12 -20.48 -14.90
CA ILE A 353 -0.07 -21.34 -14.88
C ILE A 353 0.32 -22.79 -14.56
N THR A 354 1.47 -23.25 -15.08
CA THR A 354 2.04 -24.57 -14.78
C THR A 354 2.32 -24.74 -13.29
N GLY A 355 2.97 -23.75 -12.67
CA GLY A 355 3.29 -23.78 -11.24
C GLY A 355 2.04 -23.77 -10.35
N LEU A 356 1.03 -22.97 -10.73
CA LEU A 356 -0.29 -22.97 -10.08
C LEU A 356 -0.93 -24.37 -10.11
N TRP A 357 -0.97 -25.02 -11.27
CA TRP A 357 -1.59 -26.34 -11.39
C TRP A 357 -0.84 -27.42 -10.60
N ILE A 358 0.49 -27.36 -10.59
CA ILE A 358 1.30 -28.25 -9.74
C ILE A 358 0.92 -28.06 -8.27
N MET A 359 0.83 -26.82 -7.79
CA MET A 359 0.44 -26.54 -6.40
C MET A 359 -0.96 -27.06 -6.05
N LEU A 360 -1.94 -26.86 -6.94
CA LEU A 360 -3.31 -27.34 -6.74
C LEU A 360 -3.39 -28.86 -6.69
N ARG A 361 -2.67 -29.57 -7.58
CA ARG A 361 -2.58 -31.04 -7.55
C ARG A 361 -1.92 -31.58 -6.28
N ARG A 362 -1.05 -30.80 -5.66
CA ARG A 362 -0.38 -31.15 -4.40
C ARG A 362 -1.17 -30.73 -3.16
N SER A 363 -2.37 -30.18 -3.33
CA SER A 363 -3.22 -29.67 -2.24
C SER A 363 -4.62 -30.31 -2.30
N PRO A 364 -4.74 -31.62 -2.01
CA PRO A 364 -5.98 -32.37 -2.26
C PRO A 364 -7.18 -31.93 -1.41
N ARG A 365 -6.94 -31.32 -0.24
CA ARG A 365 -7.98 -30.86 0.71
C ARG A 365 -8.24 -29.36 0.68
N LEU A 366 -7.76 -28.68 -0.37
CA LEU A 366 -7.89 -27.23 -0.49
C LEU A 366 -9.36 -26.82 -0.58
N GLN A 367 -9.78 -25.89 0.28
CA GLN A 367 -11.16 -25.37 0.32
C GLN A 367 -11.25 -23.92 -0.19
N ASN A 368 -10.20 -23.13 0.01
CA ASN A 368 -10.19 -21.70 -0.31
C ASN A 368 -8.97 -21.36 -1.16
N LEU A 369 -9.19 -20.91 -2.39
CA LEU A 369 -8.15 -20.39 -3.26
C LEU A 369 -8.32 -18.87 -3.39
N CYS A 370 -7.33 -18.11 -2.96
CA CYS A 370 -7.38 -16.65 -2.91
C CYS A 370 -6.27 -16.05 -3.75
N PHE A 371 -6.61 -15.00 -4.48
CA PHE A 371 -5.73 -14.26 -5.36
C PHE A 371 -5.75 -12.79 -4.91
N ASN A 372 -4.65 -12.31 -4.34
CA ASN A 372 -4.59 -10.97 -3.72
C ASN A 372 -4.57 -9.84 -4.76
N LYS A 373 -3.97 -10.09 -5.92
CA LYS A 373 -3.86 -9.10 -7.01
C LYS A 373 -4.55 -9.61 -8.28
N GLU A 374 -4.41 -8.86 -9.36
CA GLU A 374 -5.09 -9.14 -10.62
C GLU A 374 -4.43 -10.25 -11.43
N LEU A 375 -5.21 -11.24 -11.86
CA LEU A 375 -4.72 -12.39 -12.63
C LEU A 375 -4.20 -11.95 -14.00
N HIS A 376 -2.88 -11.88 -14.13
CA HIS A 376 -2.21 -11.70 -15.41
C HIS A 376 -1.75 -13.08 -15.90
N TYR A 377 -2.39 -13.59 -16.94
CA TYR A 377 -1.99 -14.84 -17.58
C TYR A 377 -2.03 -14.67 -19.12
N GLN A 378 -1.11 -15.34 -19.82
CA GLN A 378 -1.08 -15.43 -21.28
C GLN A 378 -1.49 -16.85 -21.63
N VAL A 379 -2.50 -17.02 -22.49
CA VAL A 379 -2.83 -18.32 -23.07
C VAL A 379 -1.72 -18.64 -24.07
N ASN A 380 -0.85 -19.59 -23.74
CA ASN A 380 0.01 -20.18 -24.76
C ASN A 380 -0.79 -21.33 -25.39
N GLY A 381 -0.83 -21.41 -26.72
CA GLY A 381 -1.68 -22.35 -27.48
C GLY A 381 -1.42 -23.84 -27.28
N SER A 382 -0.71 -24.25 -26.22
CA SER A 382 -0.41 -25.63 -25.83
C SER A 382 -1.07 -26.06 -24.51
N ASP A 383 -1.91 -25.21 -23.90
CA ASP A 383 -2.36 -25.38 -22.50
C ASP A 383 -3.54 -26.36 -22.30
N ASP A 384 -4.15 -26.90 -23.38
CA ASP A 384 -5.31 -27.81 -23.33
C ASP A 384 -5.07 -29.11 -22.54
N GLU A 385 -3.80 -29.47 -22.26
CA GLU A 385 -3.44 -30.65 -21.46
C GLU A 385 -3.08 -30.34 -20.00
N LEU A 386 -2.91 -29.07 -19.60
CA LEU A 386 -2.33 -28.74 -18.28
C LEU A 386 -3.21 -29.15 -17.10
N LEU A 387 -4.52 -29.10 -17.27
CA LEU A 387 -5.50 -29.52 -16.28
C LEU A 387 -5.82 -31.02 -16.31
N ASN A 388 -5.16 -31.83 -17.15
CA ASN A 388 -5.38 -33.26 -17.20
C ASN A 388 -4.21 -34.01 -16.53
N PRO A 389 -4.42 -34.69 -15.38
CA PRO A 389 -5.67 -34.85 -14.63
C PRO A 389 -6.04 -33.62 -13.79
N VAL A 390 -7.35 -33.43 -13.57
CA VAL A 390 -7.92 -32.31 -12.80
C VAL A 390 -7.48 -32.45 -11.34
N PRO A 391 -7.11 -31.35 -10.64
CA PRO A 391 -6.76 -31.42 -9.21
C PRO A 391 -7.88 -32.05 -8.37
N GLU A 392 -7.52 -32.93 -7.43
CA GLU A 392 -8.52 -33.64 -6.61
C GLU A 392 -9.42 -32.68 -5.83
N CYS A 393 -8.86 -31.59 -5.31
CA CYS A 393 -9.61 -30.57 -4.58
C CYS A 393 -10.73 -29.92 -5.41
N PHE A 394 -10.62 -29.88 -6.74
CA PHE A 394 -11.66 -29.34 -7.62
C PHE A 394 -12.90 -30.25 -7.63
N LEU A 395 -12.70 -31.53 -7.38
CA LEU A 395 -13.76 -32.55 -7.38
C LEU A 395 -14.39 -32.72 -6.00
N THR A 396 -13.63 -32.50 -4.91
CA THR A 396 -14.05 -32.85 -3.54
C THR A 396 -14.33 -31.64 -2.65
N ASP A 397 -13.34 -30.77 -2.46
CA ASP A 397 -13.24 -29.91 -1.27
C ASP A 397 -13.21 -28.41 -1.57
N LEU A 398 -12.88 -27.97 -2.79
CA LEU A 398 -12.70 -26.56 -3.13
C LEU A 398 -14.03 -25.81 -3.14
N ARG A 399 -14.31 -25.03 -2.09
CA ARG A 399 -15.59 -24.33 -1.89
C ARG A 399 -15.60 -22.91 -2.39
N THR A 400 -14.50 -22.19 -2.22
CA THR A 400 -14.44 -20.75 -2.54
C THR A 400 -13.21 -20.41 -3.37
N ILE A 401 -13.40 -19.65 -4.43
CA ILE A 401 -12.31 -19.00 -5.17
C ILE A 401 -12.52 -17.50 -5.10
N SER A 402 -11.52 -16.75 -4.63
CA SER A 402 -11.54 -15.29 -4.58
C SER A 402 -10.52 -14.74 -5.59
N VAL A 403 -10.99 -14.03 -6.60
CA VAL A 403 -10.15 -13.33 -7.60
C VAL A 403 -10.31 -11.83 -7.49
N THR A 404 -9.23 -11.07 -7.69
CA THR A 404 -9.30 -9.63 -7.88
C THR A 404 -9.27 -9.34 -9.37
N LEU A 405 -10.27 -8.62 -9.90
CA LEU A 405 -10.31 -8.18 -11.30
C LEU A 405 -10.28 -6.66 -11.34
N LEU A 406 -9.31 -6.09 -12.07
CA LEU A 406 -9.33 -4.69 -12.44
C LEU A 406 -10.04 -4.57 -13.80
N CYS A 407 -10.88 -3.54 -13.97
CA CYS A 407 -11.40 -3.21 -15.29
C CYS A 407 -10.26 -2.70 -16.17
N SER A 408 -9.56 -3.59 -16.88
CA SER A 408 -8.58 -3.23 -17.91
C SER A 408 -8.93 -3.82 -19.28
N GLU A 409 -8.21 -3.37 -20.30
CA GLU A 409 -8.38 -3.66 -21.74
C GLU A 409 -8.42 -5.17 -22.10
N ARG A 410 -7.96 -6.07 -21.22
CA ARG A 410 -7.89 -7.54 -21.47
C ARG A 410 -8.85 -8.38 -20.63
N LEU A 411 -10.06 -7.87 -20.35
CA LEU A 411 -11.06 -8.58 -19.56
C LEU A 411 -11.42 -9.97 -20.12
N HIS A 412 -11.49 -10.14 -21.46
CA HIS A 412 -11.82 -11.43 -22.08
C HIS A 412 -10.77 -12.52 -21.83
N GLU A 413 -9.48 -12.20 -21.97
CA GLU A 413 -8.41 -13.13 -21.58
C GLU A 413 -8.56 -13.43 -20.09
N ARG A 414 -8.74 -12.44 -19.22
CA ARG A 414 -8.78 -12.64 -17.76
C ARG A 414 -9.99 -13.45 -17.26
N LEU A 415 -11.12 -13.35 -17.94
CA LEU A 415 -12.32 -14.15 -17.66
C LEU A 415 -12.15 -15.61 -18.10
N SER A 416 -11.19 -15.95 -18.94
CA SER A 416 -11.03 -17.33 -19.41
C SER A 416 -10.52 -18.26 -18.30
N MET A 417 -9.67 -17.81 -17.37
CA MET A 417 -9.27 -18.61 -16.20
C MET A 417 -10.41 -18.73 -15.18
N VAL A 418 -11.22 -17.65 -15.04
CA VAL A 418 -12.45 -17.72 -14.24
C VAL A 418 -13.41 -18.74 -14.84
N ARG A 419 -13.60 -18.73 -16.16
CA ARG A 419 -14.37 -19.74 -16.88
C ARG A 419 -13.81 -21.14 -16.64
N GLU A 420 -12.50 -21.32 -16.74
CA GLU A 420 -11.86 -22.61 -16.55
C GLU A 420 -12.05 -23.15 -15.12
N PHE A 421 -11.93 -22.29 -14.10
CA PHE A 421 -12.29 -22.68 -12.73
C PHE A 421 -13.78 -23.06 -12.62
N LEU A 422 -14.69 -22.27 -13.19
CA LEU A 422 -16.13 -22.57 -13.16
C LEU A 422 -16.49 -23.87 -13.90
N GLU A 423 -15.79 -24.18 -14.99
CA GLU A 423 -16.02 -25.40 -15.78
C GLU A 423 -15.43 -26.65 -15.13
N LYS A 424 -14.32 -26.53 -14.39
CA LYS A 424 -13.54 -27.68 -13.90
C LYS A 424 -13.67 -27.93 -12.40
N ALA A 425 -13.97 -26.91 -11.59
CA ALA A 425 -14.13 -27.02 -10.14
C ALA A 425 -15.57 -27.38 -9.76
N MET A 426 -15.88 -28.67 -9.82
CA MET A 426 -17.21 -29.21 -9.52
C MET A 426 -17.67 -29.00 -8.07
N ALA A 427 -16.74 -28.93 -7.12
CA ALA A 427 -17.03 -28.70 -5.70
C ALA A 427 -17.26 -27.22 -5.34
N LEU A 428 -17.07 -26.29 -6.29
CA LEU A 428 -17.11 -24.86 -6.05
C LEU A 428 -18.52 -24.38 -5.65
N THR A 429 -18.62 -23.76 -4.49
CA THR A 429 -19.89 -23.19 -3.97
C THR A 429 -20.00 -21.68 -4.13
N GLU A 430 -18.86 -20.98 -4.12
CA GLU A 430 -18.81 -19.52 -4.17
C GLU A 430 -17.60 -19.06 -5.00
N MET A 431 -17.86 -18.16 -5.95
CA MET A 431 -16.82 -17.43 -6.69
C MET A 431 -16.90 -15.95 -6.27
N VAL A 432 -15.90 -15.48 -5.54
CA VAL A 432 -15.82 -14.08 -5.09
C VAL A 432 -14.96 -13.30 -6.07
N ILE A 433 -15.59 -12.42 -6.83
CA ILE A 433 -14.89 -11.49 -7.71
C ILE A 433 -14.79 -10.15 -7.00
N LYS A 434 -13.60 -9.84 -6.49
CA LYS A 434 -13.26 -8.54 -5.93
C LYS A 434 -12.94 -7.60 -7.08
N VAL A 435 -13.86 -6.69 -7.36
CA VAL A 435 -13.51 -5.48 -8.11
C VAL A 435 -13.09 -4.49 -7.04
N PRO A 436 -11.79 -4.19 -6.88
CA PRO A 436 -11.41 -3.17 -5.94
C PRO A 436 -12.15 -1.91 -6.37
N GLN A 437 -12.93 -1.33 -5.45
CA GLN A 437 -13.36 0.05 -5.61
C GLN A 437 -12.07 0.83 -5.87
N GLN A 438 -11.91 1.41 -7.05
CA GLN A 438 -10.90 2.44 -7.23
C GLN A 438 -11.09 3.39 -6.06
N TYR A 439 -10.12 3.46 -5.15
CA TYR A 439 -10.03 4.43 -4.06
C TYR A 439 -11.27 5.34 -3.95
N GLU A 440 -12.34 4.88 -3.29
CA GLU A 440 -13.33 5.79 -2.71
C GLU A 440 -12.68 6.37 -1.44
N GLY A 441 -11.70 7.22 -1.70
CA GLY A 441 -10.75 7.80 -0.75
C GLY A 441 -10.04 9.00 -1.36
N MET A 442 -10.70 9.70 -2.28
CA MET A 442 -10.51 11.13 -2.57
C MET A 442 -11.86 11.73 -2.95
N GLN A 443 -12.67 12.01 -1.92
CA GLN A 443 -13.54 13.18 -1.96
C GLN A 443 -12.72 14.41 -1.49
N PRO A 444 -13.11 15.60 -1.92
CA PRO A 444 -12.23 16.62 -2.50
C PRO A 444 -11.16 17.07 -1.53
N TYR A 445 -9.96 17.33 -2.06
CA TYR A 445 -9.01 18.21 -1.42
C TYR A 445 -9.69 19.56 -1.12
N GLY A 446 -10.19 19.67 0.11
CA GLY A 446 -10.23 20.93 0.83
C GLY A 446 -8.79 21.35 1.10
N ASN A 447 -8.38 22.35 0.33
CA ASN A 447 -7.34 23.36 0.48
C ASN A 447 -6.23 23.24 1.56
N ASN A 448 -5.02 23.62 1.09
CA ASN A 448 -3.78 24.07 1.75
C ASN A 448 -2.72 22.99 2.05
N GLY A 449 -1.51 22.94 1.48
CA GLY A 449 -0.75 23.66 0.45
C GLY A 449 0.68 23.08 0.52
N CYS A 450 1.33 22.56 -0.53
CA CYS A 450 1.75 23.22 -1.76
C CYS A 450 1.40 22.39 -3.00
N GLN A 451 0.84 23.08 -3.99
CA GLN A 451 0.65 22.64 -5.37
C GLN A 451 2.01 22.50 -6.08
N PRO A 452 2.26 21.47 -6.91
CA PRO A 452 2.70 21.76 -8.26
C PRO A 452 1.50 22.38 -8.97
N GLN A 453 1.64 23.61 -9.45
CA GLN A 453 0.58 24.42 -10.06
C GLN A 453 -0.38 23.57 -10.91
N ARG A 454 -1.58 23.25 -10.37
CA ARG A 454 -2.74 22.90 -11.19
C ARG A 454 -3.46 24.21 -11.43
N GLU A 455 -3.13 24.85 -12.54
CA GLU A 455 -4.00 25.88 -13.11
C GLU A 455 -5.40 25.26 -13.25
N GLY A 456 -6.40 25.87 -12.63
CA GLY A 456 -7.78 25.56 -12.93
C GLY A 456 -7.99 25.88 -14.41
N PHE A 457 -8.29 24.86 -15.21
CA PHE A 457 -8.57 25.08 -16.62
C PHE A 457 -9.72 26.09 -16.75
N PRO A 458 -9.68 26.98 -17.75
CA PRO A 458 -10.78 27.90 -18.01
C PRO A 458 -12.11 27.12 -18.14
N PRO A 459 -13.24 27.64 -17.62
CA PRO A 459 -14.56 27.04 -17.82
C PRO A 459 -14.99 26.91 -19.30
N GLU A 460 -14.20 27.45 -20.22
CA GLU A 460 -14.36 27.40 -21.68
C GLU A 460 -13.52 26.30 -22.36
N ALA A 461 -12.84 25.44 -21.59
CA ALA A 461 -12.00 24.37 -22.15
C ALA A 461 -12.82 23.33 -22.92
N ALA A 462 -12.41 23.02 -24.15
CA ALA A 462 -13.03 21.98 -24.95
C ALA A 462 -12.74 20.60 -24.35
N HIS A 463 -13.77 19.75 -24.18
CA HIS A 463 -13.61 18.38 -23.72
C HIS A 463 -13.58 17.45 -24.92
N CYS A 464 -12.42 16.89 -25.24
CA CYS A 464 -12.23 16.02 -26.40
C CYS A 464 -12.00 14.57 -25.96
N PHE A 465 -12.59 13.63 -26.68
CA PHE A 465 -12.40 12.19 -26.48
C PHE A 465 -11.89 11.58 -27.78
N PHE A 466 -10.96 10.63 -27.70
CA PHE A 466 -10.50 9.89 -28.87
C PHE A 466 -10.35 8.40 -28.58
N ASP A 467 -10.39 7.59 -29.63
CA ASP A 467 -10.15 6.15 -29.59
C ASP A 467 -9.59 5.63 -30.92
N ALA A 468 -8.97 4.45 -30.88
CA ALA A 468 -8.54 3.71 -32.06
C ALA A 468 -9.27 2.36 -32.20
N ALA A 469 -9.45 1.91 -33.44
CA ALA A 469 -10.04 0.61 -33.73
C ALA A 469 -9.22 -0.13 -34.78
N LEU A 470 -8.86 -1.39 -34.50
CA LEU A 470 -8.15 -2.25 -35.43
C LEU A 470 -9.12 -3.19 -36.16
N PHE A 471 -8.96 -3.27 -37.47
CA PHE A 471 -9.73 -4.18 -38.32
C PHE A 471 -8.79 -5.22 -38.91
N HIS A 472 -8.60 -6.32 -38.19
CA HIS A 472 -7.63 -7.37 -38.56
C HIS A 472 -7.88 -7.99 -39.93
N ALA A 473 -9.15 -8.11 -40.35
CA ALA A 473 -9.50 -8.68 -41.65
C ALA A 473 -9.13 -7.79 -42.84
N SER A 474 -9.24 -6.46 -42.68
CA SER A 474 -8.98 -5.49 -43.75
C SER A 474 -7.61 -4.83 -43.67
N GLY A 475 -6.84 -5.08 -42.61
CA GLY A 475 -5.55 -4.42 -42.38
C GLY A 475 -5.68 -2.97 -41.93
N LEU A 476 -6.91 -2.46 -41.74
CA LEU A 476 -7.21 -1.06 -41.49
C LEU A 476 -7.10 -0.70 -40.00
N VAL A 477 -6.71 0.54 -39.72
CA VAL A 477 -6.85 1.16 -38.40
C VAL A 477 -7.74 2.40 -38.54
N GLY A 478 -8.78 2.48 -37.71
CA GLY A 478 -9.66 3.64 -37.59
C GLY A 478 -9.31 4.48 -36.38
N ALA A 479 -9.40 5.79 -36.51
CA ALA A 479 -9.38 6.73 -35.40
C ALA A 479 -10.70 7.50 -35.36
N GLY A 480 -11.23 7.68 -34.16
CA GLY A 480 -12.44 8.47 -33.92
C GLY A 480 -12.17 9.50 -32.83
N GLY A 481 -12.65 10.72 -33.03
CA GLY A 481 -12.58 11.76 -32.01
C GLY A 481 -13.84 12.59 -31.96
N VAL A 482 -14.20 13.09 -30.78
CA VAL A 482 -15.38 13.93 -30.55
C VAL A 482 -15.07 15.04 -29.55
N ILE A 483 -15.65 16.21 -29.76
CA ILE A 483 -15.56 17.36 -28.87
C ILE A 483 -16.94 17.66 -28.30
N PHE A 484 -16.98 17.89 -26.99
CA PHE A 484 -18.11 18.40 -26.26
C PHE A 484 -17.83 19.80 -25.71
N SER A 485 -18.88 20.61 -25.61
CA SER A 485 -18.85 21.86 -24.86
C SER A 485 -18.71 21.59 -23.35
N SER A 486 -18.45 22.64 -22.57
CA SER A 486 -18.49 22.56 -21.10
C SER A 486 -19.88 22.18 -20.55
N SER A 487 -20.96 22.40 -21.33
CA SER A 487 -22.32 21.93 -21.04
C SER A 487 -22.60 20.47 -21.48
N LYS A 488 -21.58 19.74 -21.95
CA LYS A 488 -21.66 18.36 -22.49
C LYS A 488 -22.48 18.23 -23.78
N GLU A 489 -22.62 19.31 -24.55
CA GLU A 489 -23.28 19.28 -25.86
C GLU A 489 -22.27 18.92 -26.95
N PHE A 490 -22.69 18.13 -27.94
CA PHE A 490 -21.86 17.77 -29.09
C PHE A 490 -21.43 19.02 -29.87
N GLN A 491 -20.14 19.13 -30.21
CA GLN A 491 -19.59 20.26 -30.98
C GLN A 491 -19.04 19.83 -32.33
N ALA A 492 -18.20 18.80 -32.37
CA ALA A 492 -17.65 18.26 -33.61
C ALA A 492 -17.16 16.83 -33.40
N ALA A 493 -17.01 16.07 -34.49
CA ALA A 493 -16.40 14.75 -34.46
C ALA A 493 -15.67 14.42 -35.76
N PHE A 494 -14.74 13.47 -35.71
CA PHE A 494 -14.13 12.88 -36.89
C PHE A 494 -14.10 11.35 -36.79
N ALA A 495 -14.06 10.71 -37.96
CA ALA A 495 -13.74 9.31 -38.13
C ALA A 495 -12.82 9.14 -39.35
N ARG A 496 -11.57 8.75 -39.12
CA ARG A 496 -10.50 8.73 -40.13
C ARG A 496 -9.78 7.39 -40.17
N ARG A 497 -9.21 7.09 -41.33
CA ARG A 497 -8.33 5.92 -41.55
C ARG A 497 -6.91 6.32 -41.22
N LEU A 498 -6.26 5.55 -40.34
CA LEU A 498 -4.86 5.72 -40.00
C LEU A 498 -3.98 4.73 -40.76
N TRP A 499 -2.82 5.21 -41.17
CA TRP A 499 -1.76 4.40 -41.75
C TRP A 499 -0.73 4.09 -40.66
N CYS A 500 -1.02 3.09 -39.84
CA CYS A 500 -0.10 2.58 -38.82
C CYS A 500 -0.06 1.05 -38.80
N PRO A 501 0.99 0.45 -38.23
CA PRO A 501 1.01 -0.98 -37.95
C PRO A 501 -0.22 -1.40 -37.14
N GLN A 502 -0.66 -2.66 -37.29
CA GLN A 502 -1.75 -3.23 -36.48
C GLN A 502 -1.29 -3.60 -35.07
N ASP A 503 -0.68 -2.63 -34.38
CA ASP A 503 -0.36 -2.70 -32.96
C ASP A 503 -1.33 -1.79 -32.20
N PRO A 504 -2.07 -2.30 -31.21
CA PRO A 504 -3.05 -1.51 -30.48
C PRO A 504 -2.47 -0.26 -29.82
N LEU A 505 -1.28 -0.35 -29.23
CA LEU A 505 -0.67 0.78 -28.53
C LEU A 505 -0.19 1.86 -29.50
N LEU A 506 0.39 1.48 -30.64
CA LEU A 506 0.75 2.41 -31.70
C LEU A 506 -0.49 3.05 -32.35
N ALA A 507 -1.58 2.31 -32.48
CA ALA A 507 -2.85 2.81 -32.99
C ALA A 507 -3.45 3.89 -32.06
N GLU A 508 -3.47 3.64 -30.75
CA GLU A 508 -3.91 4.63 -29.75
C GLU A 508 -3.02 5.89 -29.74
N ALA A 509 -1.70 5.72 -29.78
CA ALA A 509 -0.76 6.84 -29.86
C ALA A 509 -0.96 7.66 -31.16
N MET A 510 -1.21 6.99 -32.28
CA MET A 510 -1.45 7.68 -33.55
C MET A 510 -2.83 8.35 -33.59
N ALA A 511 -3.86 7.77 -32.97
CA ALA A 511 -5.16 8.41 -32.79
C ALA A 511 -5.06 9.67 -31.90
N CYS A 512 -4.21 9.64 -30.86
CA CYS A 512 -3.91 10.81 -30.04
C CYS A 512 -3.28 11.93 -30.88
N ARG A 513 -2.25 11.60 -31.66
CA ARG A 513 -1.57 12.55 -32.56
C ARG A 513 -2.53 13.16 -33.59
N GLU A 514 -3.38 12.32 -34.18
CA GLU A 514 -4.39 12.76 -35.15
C GLU A 514 -5.43 13.69 -34.50
N THR A 515 -5.86 13.37 -33.28
CA THR A 515 -6.79 14.21 -32.50
C THR A 515 -6.20 15.58 -32.19
N LEU A 516 -4.93 15.64 -31.78
CA LEU A 516 -4.20 16.90 -31.55
C LEU A 516 -4.07 17.72 -32.84
N SER A 517 -3.73 17.07 -33.95
CA SER A 517 -3.67 17.74 -35.27
C SER A 517 -5.03 18.30 -35.69
N TRP A 518 -6.10 17.53 -35.47
CA TRP A 518 -7.47 17.93 -35.76
C TRP A 518 -7.94 19.10 -34.88
N LEU A 519 -7.72 19.05 -33.57
CA LEU A 519 -8.05 20.16 -32.65
C LEU A 519 -7.36 21.47 -33.07
N LYS A 520 -6.10 21.38 -33.47
CA LYS A 520 -5.35 22.53 -34.00
C LYS A 520 -5.97 23.08 -35.28
N SER A 521 -6.44 22.21 -36.18
CA SER A 521 -7.10 22.63 -37.42
C SER A 521 -8.44 23.34 -37.18
N LEU A 522 -9.13 23.01 -36.08
CA LEU A 522 -10.35 23.67 -35.62
C LEU A 522 -10.08 24.98 -34.86
N GLY A 523 -8.81 25.34 -34.65
CA GLY A 523 -8.42 26.55 -33.93
C GLY A 523 -8.59 26.49 -32.41
N VAL A 524 -8.81 25.30 -31.84
CA VAL A 524 -8.92 25.11 -30.38
C VAL A 524 -7.59 25.40 -29.71
N GLN A 525 -7.56 26.32 -28.75
CA GLN A 525 -6.34 26.71 -28.01
C GLN A 525 -6.26 26.11 -26.61
N VAL A 526 -7.41 25.82 -26.00
CA VAL A 526 -7.53 25.30 -24.63
C VAL A 526 -8.40 24.05 -24.62
N ALA A 527 -7.84 22.89 -24.27
CA ALA A 527 -8.56 21.62 -24.30
C ALA A 527 -8.13 20.62 -23.22
N VAL A 528 -9.06 19.77 -22.80
CA VAL A 528 -8.76 18.54 -22.05
C VAL A 528 -9.12 17.36 -22.93
N ILE A 529 -8.12 16.55 -23.24
CA ILE A 529 -8.24 15.37 -24.10
C ILE A 529 -8.31 14.13 -23.21
N PHE A 530 -9.28 13.28 -23.49
CA PHE A 530 -9.58 12.08 -22.72
C PHE A 530 -9.35 10.83 -23.56
N SER A 531 -8.70 9.83 -22.96
CA SER A 531 -8.48 8.50 -23.54
C SER A 531 -8.65 7.43 -22.48
N ASP A 532 -9.13 6.25 -22.86
CA ASP A 532 -9.16 5.05 -22.00
C ASP A 532 -7.86 4.22 -22.08
N CYS A 533 -6.90 4.61 -22.93
CA CYS A 533 -5.59 3.98 -22.98
C CYS A 533 -4.61 4.63 -21.98
N PHE A 534 -4.56 4.08 -20.75
CA PHE A 534 -3.70 4.59 -19.68
C PHE A 534 -2.23 4.71 -20.09
N ARG A 535 -1.71 3.77 -20.90
CA ARG A 535 -0.29 3.76 -21.32
C ARG A 535 0.08 4.95 -22.19
N VAL A 536 -0.81 5.39 -23.08
CA VAL A 536 -0.60 6.60 -23.90
C VAL A 536 -0.66 7.84 -23.03
N VAL A 537 -1.64 7.91 -22.13
CA VAL A 537 -1.80 9.03 -21.18
C VAL A 537 -0.59 9.17 -20.26
N GLU A 538 -0.09 8.06 -19.72
CA GLU A 538 1.09 8.03 -18.84
C GLU A 538 2.35 8.48 -19.61
N ALA A 539 2.58 7.94 -20.81
CA ALA A 539 3.74 8.30 -21.63
C ALA A 539 3.74 9.77 -22.07
N ILE A 540 2.57 10.35 -22.36
CA ILE A 540 2.42 11.78 -22.68
C ILE A 540 2.70 12.66 -21.47
N ASN A 541 2.24 12.26 -20.28
CA ASN A 541 2.39 13.05 -19.06
C ASN A 541 3.75 12.87 -18.37
N ASP A 542 4.55 11.89 -18.80
CA ASP A 542 5.89 11.70 -18.27
C ASP A 542 6.83 12.85 -18.68
N SER A 543 7.43 13.47 -17.66
CA SER A 543 8.43 14.53 -17.77
C SER A 543 9.84 14.02 -18.14
N GLY A 544 10.05 12.71 -18.17
CA GLY A 544 11.27 12.09 -18.66
C GLY A 544 11.46 12.26 -20.19
N VAL A 545 12.72 12.22 -20.64
CA VAL A 545 13.03 12.09 -22.06
C VAL A 545 12.55 10.71 -22.50
N SER A 546 11.55 10.67 -23.38
CA SER A 546 11.08 9.44 -24.01
C SER A 546 12.27 8.68 -24.60
N ASP A 547 12.31 7.37 -24.46
CA ASP A 547 13.35 6.55 -25.08
C ASP A 547 13.16 6.61 -26.62
N CYS A 548 13.81 7.58 -27.29
CA CYS A 548 13.67 7.86 -28.72
C CYS A 548 14.07 6.68 -29.62
N ALA A 549 14.51 5.56 -29.04
CA ALA A 549 14.88 4.33 -29.73
C ALA A 549 13.68 3.47 -30.18
N SER A 550 12.43 3.83 -29.84
CA SER A 550 11.23 3.07 -30.23
C SER A 550 10.23 3.89 -31.06
N TYR A 551 9.50 3.22 -31.98
CA TYR A 551 8.41 3.82 -32.76
C TYR A 551 7.29 4.41 -31.89
N PHE A 552 7.02 3.79 -30.74
CA PHE A 552 6.08 4.34 -29.78
C PHE A 552 6.60 5.63 -29.16
N GLY A 553 7.87 5.66 -28.71
CA GLY A 553 8.52 6.86 -28.17
C GLY A 553 8.48 8.05 -29.14
N SER A 554 8.78 7.82 -30.43
CA SER A 554 8.70 8.86 -31.45
C SER A 554 7.29 9.43 -31.66
N LEU A 555 6.25 8.57 -31.57
CA LEU A 555 4.86 9.03 -31.68
C LEU A 555 4.43 9.86 -30.47
N ILE A 556 4.92 9.51 -29.29
CA ILE A 556 4.69 10.28 -28.06
C ILE A 556 5.41 11.63 -28.14
N ASP A 557 6.63 11.67 -28.67
CA ASP A 557 7.35 12.92 -28.92
C ASP A 557 6.61 13.83 -29.92
N ASP A 558 6.05 13.26 -31.00
CA ASP A 558 5.18 14.00 -31.93
C ASP A 558 3.95 14.59 -31.21
N CYS A 559 3.31 13.80 -30.33
CA CYS A 559 2.15 14.27 -29.55
C CYS A 559 2.55 15.43 -28.62
N LYS A 560 3.65 15.29 -27.88
CA LYS A 560 4.19 16.35 -26.99
C LYS A 560 4.54 17.63 -27.79
N ALA A 561 5.12 17.48 -28.98
CA ALA A 561 5.42 18.60 -29.87
C ALA A 561 4.16 19.31 -30.39
N LEU A 562 3.10 18.57 -30.74
CA LEU A 562 1.81 19.15 -31.08
C LEU A 562 1.16 19.86 -29.89
N MET A 563 1.21 19.26 -28.70
CA MET A 563 0.68 19.84 -27.47
C MET A 563 1.33 21.17 -27.12
N ALA A 564 2.64 21.32 -27.39
CA ALA A 564 3.36 22.59 -27.19
C ALA A 564 2.88 23.74 -28.08
N SER A 565 2.03 23.48 -29.09
CA SER A 565 1.46 24.51 -29.96
C SER A 565 0.09 25.03 -29.53
N PHE A 566 -0.45 24.54 -28.40
CA PHE A 566 -1.68 25.03 -27.77
C PHE A 566 -1.35 26.02 -26.64
N GLU A 567 -2.32 26.86 -26.26
CA GLU A 567 -2.20 27.71 -25.07
C GLU A 567 -2.19 26.84 -23.80
N SER A 568 -3.09 25.85 -23.72
CA SER A 568 -3.09 24.89 -22.64
C SER A 568 -3.83 23.61 -23.06
N VAL A 569 -3.14 22.46 -23.04
CA VAL A 569 -3.76 21.17 -23.35
C VAL A 569 -3.30 20.11 -22.36
N LEU A 570 -4.27 19.38 -21.81
CA LEU A 570 -4.02 18.25 -20.91
C LEU A 570 -4.54 16.97 -21.51
N VAL A 571 -3.80 15.88 -21.31
CA VAL A 571 -4.25 14.53 -21.65
C VAL A 571 -4.54 13.78 -20.36
N SER A 572 -5.76 13.27 -20.21
CA SER A 572 -6.25 12.63 -19.00
C SER A 572 -6.90 11.28 -19.28
N HIS A 573 -6.72 10.35 -18.35
CA HIS A 573 -7.27 9.00 -18.49
C HIS A 573 -8.71 8.93 -18.01
N VAL A 574 -9.59 8.31 -18.80
CA VAL A 574 -11.00 8.07 -18.47
C VAL A 574 -11.34 6.59 -18.54
N ARG A 575 -12.41 6.19 -17.85
CA ARG A 575 -12.93 4.81 -17.98
C ARG A 575 -13.49 4.62 -19.39
N ARG A 576 -13.30 3.43 -19.99
CA ARG A 576 -13.86 3.05 -21.29
C ARG A 576 -15.37 3.27 -21.43
N SER A 577 -16.13 3.14 -20.34
CA SER A 577 -17.58 3.43 -20.32
C SER A 577 -17.93 4.89 -20.63
N LEU A 578 -16.96 5.81 -20.51
CA LEU A 578 -17.09 7.23 -20.82
C LEU A 578 -16.54 7.58 -22.21
N ASN A 579 -15.84 6.65 -22.88
CA ASN A 579 -15.23 6.84 -24.20
C ASN A 579 -16.02 6.18 -25.36
N VAL A 580 -17.29 5.83 -25.11
CA VAL A 580 -18.12 5.02 -26.04
C VAL A 580 -18.37 5.73 -27.38
N VAL A 581 -18.46 7.06 -27.38
CA VAL A 581 -18.71 7.85 -28.60
C VAL A 581 -17.50 7.82 -29.53
N ALA A 582 -16.29 8.08 -29.00
CA ALA A 582 -15.05 7.98 -29.77
C ALA A 582 -14.79 6.56 -30.27
N HIS A 583 -15.06 5.55 -29.42
CA HIS A 583 -15.00 4.14 -29.81
C HIS A 583 -15.91 3.80 -30.99
N THR A 584 -17.13 4.29 -30.95
CA THR A 584 -18.11 4.06 -32.02
C THR A 584 -17.67 4.73 -33.32
N LEU A 585 -17.12 5.94 -33.26
CA LEU A 585 -16.54 6.64 -34.41
C LEU A 585 -15.37 5.87 -35.03
N ALA A 586 -14.41 5.43 -34.22
CA ALA A 586 -13.24 4.69 -34.68
C ALA A 586 -13.65 3.37 -35.37
N ARG A 587 -14.67 2.68 -34.86
CA ARG A 587 -15.19 1.43 -35.42
C ARG A 587 -16.04 1.58 -36.68
N ARG A 588 -16.48 2.79 -37.03
CA ARG A 588 -17.35 3.03 -38.20
C ARG A 588 -16.56 3.31 -39.49
N VAL A 589 -15.25 3.47 -39.39
CA VAL A 589 -14.33 3.88 -40.46
C VAL A 589 -14.29 2.92 -41.68
N GLU A 590 -14.66 1.64 -41.53
CA GLU A 590 -14.84 0.72 -42.66
C GLU A 590 -16.03 1.12 -43.55
N THR A 591 -17.11 1.62 -42.92
CA THR A 591 -18.38 1.95 -43.60
C THR A 591 -18.54 3.44 -43.89
N GLN A 592 -18.01 4.31 -43.04
CA GLN A 592 -18.19 5.75 -43.13
C GLN A 592 -17.00 6.47 -42.48
N THR A 593 -16.42 7.39 -43.23
CA THR A 593 -15.37 8.32 -42.77
C THR A 593 -15.84 9.74 -43.02
N GLY A 594 -15.43 10.67 -42.18
CA GLY A 594 -15.80 12.07 -42.35
C GLY A 594 -15.48 12.89 -41.13
N ASP A 595 -15.61 14.20 -41.31
CA ASP A 595 -15.61 15.19 -40.24
C ASP A 595 -17.03 15.76 -40.16
N TRP A 596 -17.55 15.92 -38.94
CA TRP A 596 -18.89 16.41 -38.65
C TRP A 596 -18.81 17.60 -37.73
N ASP A 597 -19.38 18.72 -38.17
CA ASP A 597 -19.43 19.97 -37.40
C ASP A 597 -20.86 20.23 -36.93
N PHE A 598 -21.02 20.46 -35.62
CA PHE A 598 -22.26 20.83 -34.91
C PHE A 598 -23.43 19.82 -34.96
N VAL A 599 -23.53 19.02 -36.01
CA VAL A 599 -24.57 18.00 -36.20
C VAL A 599 -23.92 16.62 -36.13
N PRO A 600 -24.24 15.81 -35.10
CA PRO A 600 -23.70 14.46 -35.02
C PRO A 600 -24.30 13.56 -36.11
N PRO A 601 -23.55 12.58 -36.62
CA PRO A 601 -24.09 11.60 -37.56
C PRO A 601 -25.20 10.76 -36.89
N ASP A 602 -26.19 10.34 -37.68
CA ASP A 602 -27.39 9.62 -37.21
C ASP A 602 -27.10 8.45 -36.26
N PHE A 603 -25.97 7.78 -36.47
CA PHE A 603 -25.58 6.63 -35.67
C PHE A 603 -25.03 6.95 -34.27
N LEU A 604 -24.72 8.21 -33.98
CA LEU A 604 -24.33 8.67 -32.65
C LEU A 604 -25.51 9.21 -31.85
N MET A 605 -26.66 9.47 -32.47
CA MET A 605 -27.82 10.08 -31.80
C MET A 605 -28.31 9.27 -30.58
N SER A 606 -28.18 7.94 -30.59
CA SER A 606 -28.54 7.09 -29.45
C SER A 606 -27.54 7.10 -28.30
N LEU A 607 -26.32 7.59 -28.53
CA LEU A 607 -25.23 7.65 -27.56
C LEU A 607 -25.05 9.05 -26.94
N LEU A 608 -25.73 10.06 -27.49
CA LEU A 608 -25.64 11.46 -27.09
C LEU A 608 -26.83 11.94 -26.23
N ASN A 609 -27.80 11.05 -25.95
CA ASN A 609 -29.02 11.35 -25.17
C ASN A 609 -28.92 10.96 -23.70
#